data_AF-A0A7S0QRD5-F1
#
_entry.id   AF-A0A7S0QRD5-F1
#
_cell.length_a   1.000
_cell.length_b   1.000
_cell.length_c   1.000
_cell.angle_alpha   90.00
_cell.angle_beta   90.00
_cell.angle_gamma   90.00
#
_symmetry.space_group_name_H-M   'P 1'
#
loop_
_entity.id
_entity.type
_entity.pdbx_description
1 polymer ?
#
loop_
_entity_poly.entity_id
_entity_poly.type
_entity_poly.pdbx_seq_one_letter_code
_entity_poly.pdbx_strand_id
1 'polypeptide(L)'
;IIPVSVVQLLVSCPHDSIAVRKELLVATRHILATDFREGFFKHVDIFLDEKFLIGAARGAGDSLRPLAYSLLAEVVHHVRLMLSMAQLSKAVHLFSRNVHDASLPLTVQTTSIRLLMNLVEGIYHKHNQESDKIGAAQVINQQPGAAAAAAEAGVKGRKLLVRILDTFVRKFGTLKEYTRRLCEARRGGGGQ
;
A
#
# COMPACT_ATOMS: atom_id res chain seq x y z
N ILE A 1 20.01 -10.26 11.39
CA ILE A 1 19.67 -11.70 11.47
C ILE A 1 18.17 -11.87 11.76
N ILE A 2 17.64 -11.25 12.82
CA ILE A 2 16.23 -11.36 13.25
C ILE A 2 15.20 -11.12 12.12
N PRO A 3 15.24 -10.01 11.35
CA PRO A 3 14.22 -9.75 10.32
C PRO A 3 14.22 -10.77 9.19
N VAL A 4 15.40 -11.30 8.83
CA VAL A 4 15.55 -12.32 7.78
C VAL A 4 14.89 -13.62 8.23
N SER A 5 15.16 -14.06 9.47
CA SER A 5 14.55 -15.27 10.03
C SER A 5 13.03 -15.15 10.13
N VAL A 6 12.51 -14.00 10.56
CA VAL A 6 11.05 -13.76 10.64
C VAL A 6 10.41 -13.82 9.25
N VAL A 7 11.03 -13.19 8.25
CA VAL A 7 10.56 -13.28 6.86
C VAL A 7 10.58 -14.73 6.38
N GLN A 8 11.66 -15.47 6.60
CA GLN A 8 11.74 -16.89 6.22
C GLN A 8 10.68 -17.76 6.90
N LEU A 9 10.36 -17.48 8.17
CA LEU A 9 9.28 -18.15 8.89
C LEU A 9 7.91 -17.83 8.29
N LEU A 10 7.65 -16.57 7.94
CA LEU A 10 6.44 -16.17 7.22
C LEU A 10 6.33 -16.87 5.85
N VAL A 11 7.46 -17.05 5.15
CA VAL A 11 7.50 -17.73 3.84
C VAL A 11 7.18 -19.21 4.00
N SER A 12 7.81 -19.84 4.99
CA SER A 12 7.74 -21.28 5.18
C SER A 12 6.48 -21.71 5.92
N CYS A 13 5.70 -20.77 6.47
CA CYS A 13 4.49 -21.06 7.22
C CYS A 13 3.42 -21.67 6.29
N PRO A 14 3.00 -22.93 6.51
CA PRO A 14 1.97 -23.58 5.71
C PRO A 14 0.69 -22.75 5.61
N HIS A 15 0.04 -22.79 4.44
CA HIS A 15 -1.18 -22.00 4.21
C HIS A 15 -2.36 -22.42 5.10
N ASP A 16 -2.35 -23.66 5.59
CA ASP A 16 -3.41 -24.22 6.44
C ASP A 16 -3.26 -23.82 7.92
N SER A 17 -2.09 -23.31 8.32
CA SER A 17 -1.77 -22.93 9.71
C SER A 17 -2.11 -21.47 10.02
N ILE A 18 -3.40 -21.13 9.97
CA ILE A 18 -3.93 -19.76 10.15
C ILE A 18 -3.50 -19.16 11.50
N ALA A 19 -3.60 -19.94 12.58
CA ALA A 19 -3.26 -19.47 13.93
C ALA A 19 -1.78 -19.09 14.05
N VAL A 20 -0.87 -19.93 13.54
CA VAL A 20 0.57 -19.64 13.54
C VAL A 20 0.88 -18.40 12.71
N ARG A 21 0.24 -18.27 11.53
CA ARG A 21 0.39 -17.10 10.68
C ARG A 21 -0.08 -15.82 11.37
N LYS A 22 -1.18 -15.86 12.11
CA LYS A 22 -1.66 -14.73 12.92
C LYS A 22 -0.60 -14.30 13.94
N GLU A 23 -0.06 -15.24 14.71
CA GLU A 23 0.98 -14.96 15.71
C GLU A 23 2.25 -14.41 15.06
N LEU A 24 2.66 -14.94 13.90
CA LEU A 24 3.80 -14.39 13.15
C LEU A 24 3.56 -12.95 12.70
N LEU A 25 2.35 -12.62 12.23
CA LEU A 25 2.00 -11.25 11.83
C LEU A 25 2.00 -10.29 13.04
N VAL A 26 1.48 -10.73 14.19
CA VAL A 26 1.51 -9.95 15.45
C VAL A 26 2.94 -9.74 15.92
N ALA A 27 3.75 -10.81 15.96
CA ALA A 27 5.16 -10.73 16.35
C ALA A 27 5.94 -9.81 15.41
N THR A 28 5.71 -9.91 14.09
CA THR A 28 6.35 -9.03 13.10
C THR A 28 6.00 -7.57 13.35
N ARG A 29 4.73 -7.25 13.67
CA ARG A 29 4.32 -5.90 14.06
C ARG A 29 5.09 -5.40 15.26
N HIS A 30 5.23 -6.20 16.31
CA HIS A 30 5.99 -5.81 17.48
C HIS A 30 7.47 -5.52 17.17
N ILE A 31 8.08 -6.30 16.28
CA ILE A 31 9.48 -6.05 15.86
C ILE A 31 9.58 -4.77 15.02
N LEU A 32 8.60 -4.47 14.17
CA LEU A 32 8.57 -3.20 13.41
C LEU A 32 8.46 -1.97 14.30
N ALA A 33 7.89 -2.09 15.50
CA ALA A 33 7.87 -1.02 16.49
C ALA A 33 9.22 -0.78 17.19
N THR A 34 10.23 -1.62 16.92
CA THR A 34 11.60 -1.48 17.47
C THR A 34 12.58 -0.97 16.40
N ASP A 35 13.83 -0.77 16.79
CA ASP A 35 14.91 -0.37 15.87
C ASP A 35 15.31 -1.50 14.90
N PHE A 36 14.88 -2.74 15.14
CA PHE A 36 15.12 -3.85 14.19
C PHE A 36 14.30 -3.73 12.89
N ARG A 37 13.38 -2.75 12.80
CA ARG A 37 12.53 -2.51 11.63
C ARG A 37 13.30 -2.36 10.32
N GLU A 38 14.50 -1.76 10.37
CA GLU A 38 15.28 -1.47 9.18
C GLU A 38 15.68 -2.73 8.41
N GLY A 39 15.89 -3.85 9.11
CA GLY A 39 16.23 -5.10 8.46
C GLY A 39 15.10 -5.72 7.63
N PHE A 40 13.85 -5.26 7.77
CA PHE A 40 12.73 -5.68 6.92
C PHE A 40 12.66 -4.91 5.60
N PHE A 41 13.32 -3.76 5.50
CA PHE A 41 13.16 -2.85 4.35
C PHE A 41 13.67 -3.47 3.04
N LYS A 42 14.74 -4.25 3.12
CA LYS A 42 15.27 -5.05 2.00
C LYS A 42 14.33 -6.17 1.51
N HIS A 43 13.30 -6.48 2.28
CA HIS A 43 12.31 -7.51 1.97
C HIS A 43 10.94 -6.93 1.63
N VAL A 44 10.84 -5.62 1.37
CA VAL A 44 9.55 -4.95 1.11
C VAL A 44 8.75 -5.58 -0.03
N ASP A 45 9.40 -6.11 -1.06
CA ASP A 45 8.71 -6.77 -2.18
C ASP A 45 7.95 -8.02 -1.75
N ILE A 46 8.43 -8.73 -0.71
CA ILE A 46 7.74 -9.89 -0.13
C ILE A 46 6.48 -9.41 0.60
N PHE A 47 6.58 -8.31 1.34
CA PHE A 47 5.43 -7.71 2.03
C PHE A 47 4.39 -7.14 1.07
N LEU A 48 4.82 -6.59 -0.08
CA LEU A 48 3.93 -6.07 -1.11
C LEU A 48 3.17 -7.17 -1.88
N ASP A 49 3.53 -8.44 -1.71
CA ASP A 49 2.72 -9.57 -2.18
C ASP A 49 1.69 -9.96 -1.12
N GLU A 50 0.43 -9.56 -1.36
CA GLU A 50 -0.67 -9.86 -0.44
C GLU A 50 -0.93 -11.35 -0.26
N LYS A 51 -0.66 -12.16 -1.29
CA LYS A 51 -0.89 -13.62 -1.25
C LYS A 51 0.05 -14.27 -0.24
N PHE A 52 1.25 -13.70 -0.15
CA PHE A 52 2.26 -14.14 0.79
C PHE A 52 1.86 -13.89 2.24
N LEU A 53 1.28 -12.72 2.55
CA LEU A 53 0.90 -12.37 3.92
C LEU A 53 -0.38 -13.09 4.37
N ILE A 54 -1.39 -13.11 3.51
CA ILE A 54 -2.74 -13.58 3.87
C ILE A 54 -2.87 -15.11 3.69
N GLY A 55 -2.14 -15.70 2.75
CA GLY A 55 -2.28 -17.12 2.39
C GLY A 55 -3.49 -17.41 1.48
N ALA A 56 -3.49 -18.58 0.84
CA ALA A 56 -4.49 -18.95 -0.17
C ALA A 56 -5.74 -19.67 0.39
N ALA A 57 -5.82 -19.90 1.70
CA ALA A 57 -6.92 -20.66 2.30
C ALA A 57 -8.26 -19.89 2.22
N ARG A 58 -9.25 -20.47 1.52
CA ARG A 58 -10.61 -19.91 1.40
C ARG A 58 -11.22 -19.72 2.79
N GLY A 59 -11.68 -18.51 3.12
CA GLY A 59 -12.32 -18.15 4.39
C GLY A 59 -11.35 -17.73 5.51
N ALA A 60 -10.16 -18.34 5.59
CA ALA A 60 -9.11 -17.99 6.55
C ALA A 60 -8.61 -16.55 6.40
N GLY A 61 -8.47 -16.11 5.14
CA GLY A 61 -7.92 -14.81 4.78
C GLY A 61 -8.74 -13.65 5.36
N ASP A 62 -10.04 -13.82 5.59
CA ASP A 62 -10.91 -12.73 6.06
C ASP A 62 -10.53 -12.21 7.44
N SER A 63 -10.12 -13.12 8.35
CA SER A 63 -9.67 -12.75 9.69
C SER A 63 -8.26 -12.14 9.71
N LEU A 64 -7.38 -12.57 8.78
CA LEU A 64 -5.99 -12.11 8.70
C LEU A 64 -5.83 -10.82 7.90
N ARG A 65 -6.72 -10.56 6.95
CA ARG A 65 -6.69 -9.38 6.05
C ARG A 65 -6.48 -8.07 6.82
N PRO A 66 -7.26 -7.74 7.88
CA PRO A 66 -7.08 -6.49 8.61
C PRO A 66 -5.70 -6.35 9.25
N LEU A 67 -5.16 -7.45 9.80
CA LEU A 67 -3.86 -7.48 10.44
C LEU A 67 -2.73 -7.33 9.41
N ALA A 68 -2.81 -8.10 8.33
CA ALA A 68 -1.84 -8.09 7.24
C ALA A 68 -1.77 -6.72 6.56
N TYR A 69 -2.91 -6.10 6.23
CA TYR A 69 -2.92 -4.78 5.61
C TYR A 69 -2.44 -3.67 6.55
N SER A 70 -2.77 -3.76 7.84
CA SER A 70 -2.24 -2.81 8.83
C SER A 70 -0.72 -2.96 8.99
N LEU A 71 -0.18 -4.19 8.95
CA LEU A 71 1.26 -4.44 9.02
C LEU A 71 1.96 -3.91 7.76
N LEU A 72 1.41 -4.23 6.59
CA LEU A 72 1.93 -3.76 5.31
C LEU A 72 1.94 -2.24 5.23
N ALA A 73 0.88 -1.59 5.70
CA ALA A 73 0.79 -0.13 5.70
C ALA A 73 1.90 0.51 6.54
N GLU A 74 2.22 -0.10 7.68
CA GLU A 74 3.29 0.34 8.56
C GLU A 74 4.67 0.18 7.90
N VAL A 75 4.97 -0.97 7.29
CA VAL A 75 6.22 -1.18 6.54
C VAL A 75 6.36 -0.14 5.44
N VAL A 76 5.35 -0.03 4.57
CA VAL A 76 5.36 0.88 3.40
C VAL A 76 5.49 2.34 3.85
N HIS A 77 4.86 2.73 4.95
CA HIS A 77 4.98 4.08 5.50
C HIS A 77 6.42 4.42 5.89
N HIS A 78 7.09 3.51 6.58
CA HIS A 78 8.47 3.70 7.02
C HIS A 78 9.44 3.80 5.84
N VAL A 79 9.24 2.98 4.80
CA VAL A 79 10.16 2.94 3.65
C VAL A 79 9.77 3.85 2.49
N ARG A 80 8.69 4.63 2.60
CA ARG A 80 8.06 5.34 1.45
C ARG A 80 9.03 6.16 0.59
N LEU A 81 10.05 6.78 1.20
CA LEU A 81 11.05 7.60 0.51
C LEU A 81 12.15 6.77 -0.18
N MET A 82 12.30 5.51 0.24
CA MET A 82 13.28 4.56 -0.31
C MET A 82 12.70 3.68 -1.42
N LEU A 83 11.37 3.61 -1.55
CA LEU A 83 10.69 2.80 -2.55
C LEU A 83 11.03 3.25 -3.98
N SER A 84 11.17 2.28 -4.88
CA SER A 84 11.23 2.51 -6.32
C SER A 84 9.86 2.89 -6.89
N MET A 85 9.83 3.49 -8.08
CA MET A 85 8.58 3.79 -8.80
C MET A 85 7.70 2.55 -9.01
N ALA A 86 8.31 1.40 -9.30
CA ALA A 86 7.59 0.14 -9.47
C ALA A 86 6.91 -0.33 -8.16
N GLN A 87 7.62 -0.23 -7.03
CA GLN A 87 7.08 -0.57 -5.72
C GLN A 87 5.99 0.41 -5.28
N LEU A 88 6.17 1.71 -5.52
CA LEU A 88 5.13 2.72 -5.28
C LEU A 88 3.88 2.43 -6.10
N SER A 89 4.02 2.06 -7.38
CA SER A 89 2.88 1.67 -8.21
C SER A 89 2.12 0.46 -7.64
N LYS A 90 2.83 -0.57 -7.17
CA LYS A 90 2.22 -1.74 -6.53
C LYS A 90 1.48 -1.36 -5.24
N ALA A 91 2.14 -0.58 -4.38
CA ALA A 91 1.56 -0.10 -3.12
C ALA A 91 0.29 0.73 -3.38
N VAL A 92 0.35 1.70 -4.29
CA VAL A 92 -0.82 2.52 -4.67
C VAL A 92 -1.95 1.65 -5.18
N HIS A 93 -1.68 0.70 -6.07
CA HIS A 93 -2.72 -0.20 -6.59
C HIS A 93 -3.40 -1.01 -5.48
N LEU A 94 -2.61 -1.61 -4.59
CA LEU A 94 -3.09 -2.44 -3.48
C LEU A 94 -3.94 -1.61 -2.52
N PHE A 95 -3.41 -0.49 -2.03
CA PHE A 95 -4.12 0.32 -1.04
C PHE A 95 -5.33 1.05 -1.64
N SER A 96 -5.31 1.42 -2.93
CA SER A 96 -6.51 1.91 -3.62
C SER A 96 -7.62 0.85 -3.62
N ARG A 97 -7.29 -0.42 -3.86
CA ARG A 97 -8.27 -1.52 -3.81
C ARG A 97 -8.85 -1.68 -2.40
N ASN A 98 -8.01 -1.60 -1.37
CA ASN A 98 -8.44 -1.69 0.02
C ASN A 98 -9.42 -0.57 0.43
N VAL A 99 -9.26 0.65 -0.10
CA VAL A 99 -10.19 1.77 0.18
C VAL A 99 -11.61 1.48 -0.31
N HIS A 100 -11.74 0.76 -1.43
CA HIS A 100 -13.02 0.43 -2.05
C HIS A 100 -13.57 -0.94 -1.66
N ASP A 101 -12.80 -1.77 -0.95
CA ASP A 101 -13.23 -3.08 -0.50
C ASP A 101 -14.16 -2.96 0.73
N ALA A 102 -15.46 -3.13 0.48
CA ALA A 102 -16.49 -3.07 1.51
C ALA A 102 -16.44 -4.24 2.51
N SER A 103 -15.73 -5.33 2.20
CA SER A 103 -15.55 -6.45 3.12
C SER A 103 -14.47 -6.19 4.18
N LEU A 104 -13.65 -5.14 4.01
CA LEU A 104 -12.66 -4.73 5.00
C LEU A 104 -13.27 -3.76 6.02
N PRO A 105 -12.85 -3.81 7.29
CA PRO A 105 -13.23 -2.84 8.30
C PRO A 105 -12.90 -1.40 7.88
N LEU A 106 -13.74 -0.44 8.28
CA LEU A 106 -13.54 0.99 8.01
C LEU A 106 -12.19 1.51 8.52
N THR A 107 -11.66 0.93 9.59
CA THR A 107 -10.33 1.24 10.12
C THR A 107 -9.23 0.95 9.09
N VAL A 108 -9.28 -0.20 8.41
CA VAL A 108 -8.32 -0.58 7.36
C VAL A 108 -8.46 0.34 6.14
N GLN A 109 -9.69 0.67 5.76
CA GLN A 109 -9.95 1.61 4.67
C GLN A 109 -9.36 3.00 4.98
N THR A 110 -9.55 3.49 6.21
CA THR A 110 -9.05 4.80 6.67
C THR A 110 -7.52 4.83 6.74
N THR A 111 -6.90 3.77 7.26
CA THR A 111 -5.44 3.61 7.25
C THR A 111 -4.89 3.59 5.82
N SER A 112 -5.58 2.93 4.89
CA SER A 112 -5.20 2.90 3.47
C SER A 112 -5.26 4.29 2.85
N ILE A 113 -6.29 5.09 3.15
CA ILE A 113 -6.37 6.51 2.71
C ILE A 113 -5.19 7.32 3.25
N ARG A 114 -4.91 7.21 4.55
CA ARG A 114 -3.80 7.92 5.20
C ARG A 114 -2.46 7.55 4.57
N LEU A 115 -2.25 6.27 4.28
CA LEU A 115 -1.03 5.82 3.63
C LEU A 115 -0.92 6.36 2.20
N LEU A 116 -1.98 6.28 1.40
CA LEU A 116 -1.98 6.82 0.04
C LEU A 116 -1.62 8.32 0.03
N MET A 117 -2.11 9.09 1.01
CA MET A 117 -1.68 10.49 1.20
C MET A 117 -0.18 10.60 1.50
N ASN A 118 0.35 9.78 2.40
CA ASN A 118 1.79 9.78 2.70
C ASN A 118 2.65 9.34 1.50
N LEU A 119 2.13 8.51 0.60
CA LEU A 119 2.83 8.09 -0.61
C LEU A 119 2.94 9.21 -1.66
N VAL A 120 2.10 10.25 -1.61
CA VAL A 120 2.20 11.41 -2.50
C VAL A 120 3.57 12.07 -2.37
N GLU A 121 4.04 12.28 -1.15
CA GLU A 121 5.37 12.82 -0.86
C GLU A 121 6.48 11.94 -1.46
N GLY A 122 6.41 10.61 -1.25
CA GLY A 122 7.37 9.67 -1.82
C GLY A 122 7.39 9.67 -3.35
N ILE A 123 6.21 9.75 -3.99
CA ILE A 123 6.08 9.82 -5.45
C ILE A 123 6.68 11.12 -5.97
N TYR A 124 6.38 12.25 -5.33
CA TYR A 124 6.87 13.55 -5.73
C TYR A 124 8.41 13.62 -5.66
N HIS A 125 9.01 13.20 -4.55
CA HIS A 125 10.47 13.20 -4.41
C HIS A 125 11.17 12.30 -5.43
N LYS A 126 10.64 11.10 -5.66
CA LYS A 126 11.22 10.17 -6.64
C LYS A 126 11.08 10.69 -8.08
N HIS A 127 9.94 11.30 -8.40
CA HIS A 127 9.71 11.93 -9.69
C HIS A 127 10.73 13.06 -9.97
N ASN A 128 10.97 13.94 -8.98
CA ASN A 128 11.95 15.01 -9.13
C ASN A 128 13.39 14.46 -9.21
N GLN A 129 13.76 13.49 -8.37
CA GLN A 129 15.09 12.86 -8.42
C GLN A 129 15.39 12.20 -9.77
N GLU A 130 14.41 11.52 -10.37
CA GLU A 130 14.58 10.93 -11.71
C GLU A 130 14.69 12.02 -12.78
N SER A 131 13.91 13.10 -12.67
CA SER A 131 13.95 14.23 -13.59
C SER A 131 15.31 14.96 -13.56
N ASP A 132 15.85 15.21 -12.36
CA ASP A 132 17.13 15.89 -12.15
C ASP A 132 18.31 15.06 -12.67
N LYS A 133 18.31 13.74 -12.40
CA LYS A 133 19.35 12.82 -12.88
C LYS A 133 19.41 12.77 -14.40
N ILE A 134 18.25 12.82 -15.07
CA ILE A 134 18.19 12.80 -16.52
C ILE A 134 18.63 14.15 -17.10
N GLY A 135 18.25 15.26 -16.48
CA GLY A 135 18.75 16.59 -16.84
C GLY A 135 20.29 16.68 -16.75
N ALA A 136 20.88 16.17 -15.66
CA ALA A 136 22.34 16.11 -15.51
C ALA A 136 23.01 15.18 -16.55
N ALA A 137 22.40 14.03 -16.87
CA ALA A 137 22.91 13.11 -17.88
C ALA A 137 22.84 13.70 -19.31
N GLN A 138 21.83 14.52 -19.61
CA GLN A 138 21.71 15.22 -20.89
C GLN A 138 22.80 16.30 -21.10
N VAL A 139 23.26 16.94 -20.02
CA VAL A 139 24.37 17.92 -20.09
C VAL A 139 25.70 17.25 -20.43
N ILE A 140 25.88 15.98 -20.02
CA ILE A 140 27.15 15.26 -20.16
C ILE A 140 27.20 14.42 -21.46
N ASN A 141 26.08 13.83 -21.90
CA ASN A 141 26.03 13.02 -23.12
C ASN A 141 24.81 13.41 -23.97
N GLN A 142 25.07 13.91 -25.19
CA GLN A 142 24.06 14.16 -26.24
C GLN A 142 23.50 12.83 -26.79
N GLN A 143 22.86 12.03 -25.94
CA GLN A 143 22.21 10.79 -26.35
C GLN A 143 20.72 11.02 -26.61
N PRO A 144 20.24 10.83 -27.86
CA PRO A 144 18.88 11.18 -28.28
C PRO A 144 17.76 10.35 -27.61
N GLY A 145 18.09 9.22 -26.97
CA GLY A 145 17.13 8.38 -26.24
C GLY A 145 16.79 8.83 -24.81
N ALA A 146 17.59 9.70 -24.19
CA ALA A 146 17.43 10.07 -22.78
C ALA A 146 16.20 10.98 -22.54
N ALA A 147 15.84 11.82 -23.50
CA ALA A 147 14.68 12.72 -23.40
C ALA A 147 13.34 11.96 -23.35
N ALA A 148 13.21 10.89 -24.14
CA ALA A 148 12.02 10.05 -24.16
C ALA A 148 11.83 9.31 -22.83
N ALA A 149 12.92 8.79 -22.25
CA ALA A 149 12.89 8.14 -20.95
C ALA A 149 12.50 9.11 -19.81
N ALA A 150 12.98 10.35 -19.85
CA ALA A 150 12.57 11.41 -18.90
C ALA A 150 11.08 11.73 -19.00
N ALA A 151 10.57 11.91 -20.23
CA ALA A 151 9.16 12.16 -20.45
C ALA A 151 8.31 10.99 -19.93
N GLU A 152 8.73 9.75 -20.16
CA GLU A 152 8.01 8.55 -19.72
C GLU A 152 8.02 8.40 -18.19
N ALA A 153 9.16 8.59 -17.53
CA ALA A 153 9.27 8.60 -16.08
C ALA A 153 8.40 9.71 -15.45
N GLY A 154 8.40 10.89 -16.08
CA GLY A 154 7.58 12.00 -15.64
C GLY A 154 6.08 11.80 -15.81
N VAL A 155 5.67 11.00 -16.79
CA VAL A 155 4.29 10.56 -16.97
C VAL A 155 3.90 9.51 -15.92
N LYS A 156 4.80 8.60 -15.54
CA LYS A 156 4.53 7.56 -14.54
C LYS A 156 4.18 8.14 -13.16
N GLY A 157 4.99 9.07 -12.64
CA GLY A 157 4.72 9.72 -11.35
C GLY A 157 3.38 10.45 -11.32
N ARG A 158 3.11 11.30 -12.32
CA ARG A 158 1.83 12.02 -12.46
C ARG A 158 0.64 11.07 -12.56
N LYS A 159 0.75 9.98 -13.32
CA LYS A 159 -0.30 8.96 -13.44
C LYS A 159 -0.64 8.31 -12.10
N LEU A 160 0.36 8.06 -11.25
CA LEU A 160 0.13 7.54 -9.90
C LEU A 160 -0.59 8.55 -9.01
N LEU A 161 -0.20 9.82 -9.04
CA LEU A 161 -0.89 10.88 -8.28
C LEU A 161 -2.35 11.04 -8.69
N VAL A 162 -2.62 11.05 -10.00
CA VAL A 162 -3.99 11.09 -10.54
C VAL A 162 -4.80 9.87 -10.06
N ARG A 163 -4.18 8.69 -10.03
CA ARG A 163 -4.84 7.47 -9.53
C ARG A 163 -5.19 7.56 -8.04
N ILE A 164 -4.32 8.14 -7.22
CA ILE A 164 -4.61 8.38 -5.80
C ILE A 164 -5.82 9.32 -5.66
N LEU A 165 -5.82 10.42 -6.40
CA LEU A 165 -6.92 11.39 -6.38
C LEU A 165 -8.25 10.74 -6.81
N ASP A 166 -8.24 9.99 -7.92
CA ASP A 166 -9.42 9.28 -8.43
C ASP A 166 -9.96 8.27 -7.39
N THR A 167 -9.07 7.57 -6.68
CA THR A 167 -9.45 6.66 -5.58
C THR A 167 -10.24 7.42 -4.50
N PHE A 168 -9.75 8.59 -4.07
CA PHE A 168 -10.43 9.39 -3.04
C PHE A 168 -11.77 9.94 -3.53
N VAL A 169 -11.82 10.50 -4.74
CA VAL A 169 -13.05 11.04 -5.33
C VAL A 169 -14.13 9.98 -5.41
N ARG A 170 -13.79 8.77 -5.90
CA ARG A 170 -14.72 7.63 -5.95
C ARG A 170 -15.20 7.22 -4.57
N LYS A 171 -14.33 7.26 -3.56
CA LYS A 171 -14.69 6.90 -2.18
C LYS A 171 -15.68 7.90 -1.60
N PHE A 172 -15.45 9.20 -1.80
CA PHE A 172 -16.41 10.24 -1.40
C PHE A 172 -17.75 10.08 -2.12
N GLY A 173 -17.75 9.74 -3.41
CA GLY A 173 -18.98 9.42 -4.16
C GLY A 173 -19.78 8.27 -3.53
N THR A 174 -19.09 7.19 -3.14
CA THR A 174 -19.72 6.05 -2.47
C THR A 174 -20.29 6.42 -1.09
N LEU A 175 -19.55 7.22 -0.30
CA LEU A 175 -19.99 7.70 1.00
C LEU A 175 -21.22 8.62 0.89
N LYS A 176 -21.25 9.52 -0.10
CA LYS A 176 -22.38 10.40 -0.37
C LYS A 176 -23.67 9.59 -0.60
N GLU A 177 -23.59 8.56 -1.43
CA GLU A 177 -24.72 7.67 -1.72
C GLU A 177 -25.16 6.87 -0.48
N TYR A 178 -24.22 6.40 0.33
CA TYR A 178 -24.53 5.69 1.57
C TYR A 178 -25.22 6.61 2.61
N THR A 179 -24.71 7.82 2.79
CA THR A 179 -25.32 8.83 3.68
C THR A 179 -26.74 9.17 3.24
N ARG A 180 -26.98 9.33 1.92
CA ARG A 180 -28.32 9.55 1.37
C ARG A 180 -29.28 8.42 1.77
N ARG A 181 -28.87 7.15 1.56
CA ARG A 181 -29.69 5.98 1.93
C ARG A 181 -29.96 5.89 3.42
N LEU A 182 -28.98 6.22 4.27
CA LEU A 182 -29.18 6.25 5.72
C LEU A 182 -30.17 7.34 6.15
N CYS A 183 -30.10 8.53 5.53
CA CYS A 183 -31.07 9.60 5.77
C CYS A 183 -32.48 9.20 5.35
N GLU A 184 -32.63 8.53 4.20
CA GLU A 184 -33.91 8.01 3.71
C GLU A 184 -34.47 6.91 4.63
N ALA A 185 -33.65 5.95 5.05
CA ALA A 185 -34.04 4.89 5.99
C ALA A 185 -34.49 5.45 7.34
N ARG A 186 -33.78 6.47 7.86
CA ARG A 186 -34.18 7.16 9.09
C ARG A 186 -35.52 7.89 8.97
N ARG A 187 -35.83 8.42 7.77
CA ARG A 187 -37.08 9.12 7.50
C ARG A 187 -38.26 8.17 7.28
N GLY A 188 -38.01 6.94 6.82
CA GLY A 188 -39.03 5.89 6.67
C GLY A 188 -39.35 5.10 7.94
N GLY A 189 -38.42 5.03 8.91
CA GLY A 189 -38.59 4.27 10.16
C GLY A 189 -39.28 4.99 11.31
N GLY A 190 -39.79 6.22 11.11
CA GLY A 190 -40.45 7.02 12.14
C GLY A 190 -41.98 6.87 12.20
N GLY A 191 -42.55 5.88 11.50
CA GLY A 191 -43.98 5.62 11.45
C GLY A 191 -44.30 4.16 11.77
N GLN A 192 -44.08 3.74 13.01
CA GLN A 192 -44.68 2.58 13.64
C GLN A 192 -44.70 2.74 15.15
#